data_AF-A0A414YGA6-F1
#
_entry.id   AF-A0A414YGA6-F1
#
_cell.length_a   1.000
_cell.length_b   1.000
_cell.length_c   1.000
_cell.angle_alpha   90.00
_cell.angle_beta   90.00
_cell.angle_gamma   90.00
#
_symmetry.space_group_name_H-M   'P 1'
#
loop_
_entity.id
_entity.type
_entity.pdbx_description
1 polymer ?
#
loop_
_entity_poly.entity_id
_entity_poly.type
_entity_poly.pdbx_seq_one_letter_code
_entity_poly.pdbx_strand_id
1 'polypeptide(L)'
;MLSVQKQGGLRSLVGWVKGRLIELFTFLGVFDIVTEFQVQMLATRLCAKYYYWTTTELDYAFIRIMEGKYGKLYQYKHEYKEKSCTTINPQDLMIALDSYEKELLLERGRVEDERRKEEERLKAIEDAKKPHGIEAWRNYCKSKGLDPDTHTLPSVSLHDVNKELNIQNPGSMDDLR
;
A
#
# COMPACT_ATOMS: atom_id res chain seq x y z
N MET A 1 -6.33 -0.08 7.81
CA MET A 1 -7.37 -0.89 8.49
C MET A 1 -8.55 0.01 8.81
N LEU A 2 -9.74 -0.36 8.37
CA LEU A 2 -10.99 0.39 8.57
C LEU A 2 -11.21 0.66 10.08
N SER A 3 -11.30 1.92 10.49
CA SER A 3 -11.51 2.30 11.91
C SER A 3 -12.81 1.72 12.47
N VAL A 4 -13.84 1.60 11.63
CA VAL A 4 -15.12 0.97 11.97
C VAL A 4 -14.99 -0.54 12.21
N GLN A 5 -14.05 -1.24 11.55
CA GLN A 5 -13.72 -2.63 11.90
C GLN A 5 -13.07 -2.73 13.29
N LYS A 6 -12.24 -1.76 13.66
CA LYS A 6 -11.59 -1.72 14.99
C LYS A 6 -12.58 -1.37 16.12
N GLN A 7 -13.65 -0.63 15.84
CA GLN A 7 -14.61 -0.16 16.85
C GLN A 7 -15.90 -1.01 16.97
N GLY A 8 -16.34 -1.70 15.92
CA GLY A 8 -17.62 -2.42 15.94
C GLY A 8 -17.68 -3.70 15.10
N GLY A 9 -16.53 -4.19 14.60
CA GLY A 9 -16.45 -5.41 13.81
C GLY A 9 -17.05 -5.30 12.40
N LEU A 10 -17.04 -6.43 11.67
CA LEU A 10 -17.48 -6.49 10.27
C LEU A 10 -18.96 -6.07 10.07
N ARG A 11 -19.84 -6.40 11.02
CA ARG A 11 -21.27 -6.07 10.94
C ARG A 11 -21.52 -4.57 10.99
N SER A 12 -20.82 -3.85 11.86
CA SER A 12 -20.88 -2.39 11.94
C SER A 12 -20.37 -1.74 10.65
N LEU A 13 -19.27 -2.25 10.12
CA LEU A 13 -18.71 -1.77 8.85
C LEU A 13 -19.68 -1.98 7.68
N VAL A 14 -20.25 -3.18 7.55
CA VAL A 14 -21.24 -3.47 6.50
C VAL A 14 -22.44 -2.52 6.64
N GLY A 15 -22.93 -2.26 7.86
CA GLY A 15 -24.00 -1.30 8.10
C GLY A 15 -23.62 0.12 7.64
N TRP A 16 -22.41 0.57 7.96
CA TRP A 16 -21.91 1.88 7.51
C TRP A 16 -21.82 1.97 5.98
N VAL A 17 -21.27 0.94 5.31
CA VAL A 17 -21.18 0.90 3.84
C VAL A 17 -22.57 0.86 3.19
N LYS A 18 -23.54 0.16 3.77
CA LYS A 18 -24.95 0.23 3.31
C LYS A 18 -25.45 1.67 3.31
N GLY A 19 -25.19 2.42 4.38
CA GLY A 19 -25.55 3.84 4.47
C GLY A 19 -24.97 4.66 3.32
N ARG A 20 -23.67 4.53 3.04
CA ARG A 20 -23.02 5.24 1.93
C ARG A 20 -23.54 4.82 0.55
N LEU A 21 -23.90 3.55 0.37
CA LEU A 21 -24.55 3.09 -0.87
C LEU A 21 -25.96 3.67 -1.05
N ILE A 22 -26.74 3.78 0.03
CA ILE A 22 -28.06 4.42 -0.01
C ILE A 22 -27.92 5.88 -0.42
N GLU A 23 -26.96 6.61 0.17
CA GLU A 23 -26.68 8.01 -0.18
C GLU A 23 -26.25 8.15 -1.64
N LEU A 24 -25.34 7.29 -2.10
CA LEU A 24 -24.90 7.26 -3.50
C LEU A 24 -26.07 7.03 -4.46
N PHE A 25 -26.88 5.99 -4.22
CA PHE A 25 -28.01 5.68 -5.09
C PHE A 25 -29.12 6.73 -5.05
N THR A 26 -29.29 7.40 -3.90
CA THR A 26 -30.20 8.54 -3.76
C THR A 26 -29.70 9.73 -4.58
N PHE A 27 -28.41 10.06 -4.46
CA PHE A 27 -27.78 11.13 -5.24
C PHE A 27 -27.88 10.88 -6.75
N LEU A 28 -27.70 9.63 -7.18
CA LEU A 28 -27.81 9.23 -8.58
C LEU A 28 -29.26 9.12 -9.09
N GLY A 29 -30.27 9.30 -8.23
CA GLY A 29 -31.69 9.27 -8.60
C GLY A 29 -32.21 7.87 -8.97
N VAL A 30 -31.62 6.81 -8.38
CA VAL A 30 -31.95 5.41 -8.71
C VAL A 30 -32.33 4.57 -7.49
N PHE A 31 -32.37 5.18 -6.30
CA PHE A 31 -32.60 4.46 -5.05
C PHE A 31 -33.91 3.67 -5.09
N ASP A 32 -34.97 4.23 -5.67
CA ASP A 32 -36.29 3.59 -5.81
C ASP A 32 -36.28 2.29 -6.65
N ILE A 33 -35.19 2.05 -7.38
CA ILE A 33 -35.03 0.92 -8.31
C ILE A 33 -34.07 -0.12 -7.74
N VAL A 34 -33.19 0.28 -6.81
CA VAL A 34 -32.25 -0.63 -6.16
C VAL A 34 -32.92 -1.29 -4.96
N THR A 35 -32.95 -2.62 -4.95
CA THR A 35 -33.53 -3.37 -3.84
C THR A 35 -32.61 -3.37 -2.62
N GLU A 36 -33.18 -3.48 -1.41
CA GLU A 36 -32.39 -3.59 -0.18
C GLU A 36 -31.39 -4.75 -0.23
N PHE A 37 -31.79 -5.89 -0.83
CA PHE A 37 -30.92 -7.05 -0.99
C PHE A 37 -29.71 -6.74 -1.87
N GLN A 38 -29.87 -5.97 -2.95
CA GLN A 38 -28.76 -5.52 -3.78
C GLN A 38 -27.81 -4.60 -3.00
N VAL A 39 -28.34 -3.65 -2.21
CA VAL A 39 -27.53 -2.78 -1.34
C VAL A 39 -26.74 -3.61 -0.32
N GLN A 40 -27.40 -4.57 0.34
CA GLN A 40 -26.77 -5.45 1.32
C GLN A 40 -25.65 -6.30 0.71
N MET A 41 -25.89 -6.93 -0.45
CA MET A 41 -24.90 -7.75 -1.14
C MET A 41 -23.70 -6.91 -1.59
N LEU A 42 -23.95 -5.72 -2.15
CA LEU A 42 -22.90 -4.80 -2.52
C LEU A 42 -22.07 -4.40 -1.31
N ALA A 43 -22.70 -3.97 -0.21
CA ALA A 43 -21.99 -3.57 1.01
C ALA A 43 -21.07 -4.68 1.53
N THR A 44 -21.59 -5.91 1.63
CA THR A 44 -20.78 -7.07 2.05
C THR A 44 -19.61 -7.31 1.12
N ARG A 45 -19.81 -7.21 -0.20
CA ARG A 45 -18.76 -7.41 -1.20
C ARG A 45 -17.69 -6.32 -1.15
N LEU A 46 -18.08 -5.07 -0.94
CA LEU A 46 -17.15 -3.95 -0.78
C LEU A 46 -16.27 -4.13 0.46
N CYS A 47 -16.88 -4.48 1.60
CA CYS A 47 -16.14 -4.74 2.84
C CYS A 47 -15.14 -5.90 2.71
N ALA A 48 -15.50 -6.94 1.95
CA ALA A 48 -14.63 -8.10 1.73
C ALA A 48 -13.49 -7.78 0.77
N LYS A 49 -13.78 -7.14 -0.37
CA LYS A 49 -12.77 -6.84 -1.41
C LYS A 49 -11.80 -5.75 -0.96
N TYR A 50 -12.32 -4.67 -0.40
CA TYR A 50 -11.53 -3.49 -0.02
C TYR A 50 -11.23 -3.46 1.49
N TYR A 51 -11.05 -4.64 2.11
CA TYR A 51 -10.84 -4.79 3.55
C TYR A 51 -9.63 -3.99 4.08
N TYR A 52 -8.67 -3.70 3.22
CA TYR A 52 -7.42 -3.03 3.54
C TYR A 52 -7.48 -1.50 3.38
N TRP A 53 -8.59 -0.96 2.84
CA TRP A 53 -8.82 0.48 2.82
C TRP A 53 -9.09 1.01 4.23
N THR A 54 -8.97 2.31 4.42
CA THR A 54 -9.47 3.02 5.59
C THR A 54 -10.86 3.55 5.28
N THR A 55 -11.62 3.88 6.33
CA THR A 55 -13.00 4.34 6.15
C THR A 55 -12.99 5.64 5.38
N THR A 56 -12.02 6.52 5.64
CA THR A 56 -11.79 7.77 4.91
C THR A 56 -11.48 7.55 3.44
N GLU A 57 -10.66 6.54 3.09
CA GLU A 57 -10.37 6.24 1.68
C GLU A 57 -11.60 5.71 0.94
N LEU A 58 -12.40 4.85 1.60
CA LEU A 58 -13.66 4.36 1.02
C LEU A 58 -14.69 5.50 0.91
N ASP A 59 -14.73 6.38 1.89
CA ASP A 59 -15.57 7.58 1.91
C ASP A 59 -15.25 8.51 0.74
N TYR A 60 -13.96 8.80 0.57
CA TYR A 60 -13.46 9.61 -0.52
C TYR A 60 -13.73 8.95 -1.88
N ALA A 61 -13.60 7.63 -1.98
CA ALA A 61 -13.97 6.90 -3.19
C ALA A 61 -15.42 7.17 -3.61
N PHE A 62 -16.38 7.11 -2.68
CA PHE A 62 -17.78 7.43 -2.97
C PHE A 62 -17.97 8.87 -3.43
N ILE A 63 -17.26 9.84 -2.84
CA ILE A 63 -17.30 11.25 -3.27
C ILE A 63 -16.80 11.39 -4.72
N ARG A 64 -15.64 10.81 -5.04
CA ARG A 64 -15.07 10.85 -6.40
C ARG A 64 -15.96 10.19 -7.44
N ILE A 65 -16.68 9.15 -7.04
CA ILE A 65 -17.69 8.50 -7.87
C ILE A 65 -18.88 9.43 -8.12
N MET A 66 -19.39 10.11 -7.10
CA MET A 66 -20.48 11.10 -7.24
C MET A 66 -20.08 12.27 -8.15
N GLU A 67 -18.80 12.66 -8.14
CA GLU A 67 -18.23 13.64 -9.07
C GLU A 67 -18.14 13.13 -10.53
N GLY A 68 -18.41 11.85 -10.78
CA GLY A 68 -18.38 11.24 -12.11
C GLY A 68 -16.97 10.92 -12.62
N LYS A 69 -15.94 10.99 -11.77
CA LYS A 69 -14.53 10.80 -12.17
C LYS A 69 -14.25 9.44 -12.80
N TYR A 70 -14.93 8.40 -12.35
CA TYR A 70 -14.71 7.01 -12.79
C TYR A 70 -15.82 6.49 -13.72
N GLY A 71 -16.45 7.41 -14.47
CA GLY A 71 -17.53 7.09 -15.39
C GLY A 71 -18.91 7.36 -14.81
N LYS A 72 -19.93 7.26 -15.67
CA LYS A 72 -21.33 7.43 -15.29
C LYS A 72 -21.88 6.10 -14.77
N LEU A 73 -22.29 6.07 -13.51
CA LEU A 73 -22.94 4.90 -12.90
C LEU A 73 -24.42 4.74 -13.28
N TYR A 74 -25.00 5.73 -13.95
CA TYR A 74 -26.38 5.68 -14.43
C TYR A 74 -26.41 5.35 -15.92
N GLN A 75 -27.22 4.37 -16.28
CA GLN A 75 -27.55 4.04 -17.65
C GLN A 75 -29.00 4.43 -17.92
N TYR A 76 -29.21 5.35 -18.86
CA TYR A 76 -30.53 5.66 -19.39
C TYR A 76 -31.02 4.42 -20.14
N LYS A 77 -32.12 3.79 -19.69
CA LYS A 77 -32.76 2.73 -20.46
C LYS A 77 -33.92 3.35 -21.26
N HIS A 78 -33.96 3.01 -22.55
CA HIS A 78 -34.85 3.55 -23.57
C HIS A 78 -36.31 3.70 -23.13
N GLU A 79 -36.95 4.72 -23.71
CA GLU A 79 -38.38 5.04 -23.60
C GLU A 79 -39.24 3.78 -23.73
N TYR A 80 -39.92 3.43 -22.64
CA TYR A 80 -41.06 2.53 -22.71
C TYR A 80 -42.29 3.35 -22.33
N LYS A 81 -43.04 3.78 -23.35
CA LYS A 81 -44.37 4.43 -23.24
C LYS A 81 -44.46 5.50 -22.13
N GLU A 82 -43.75 6.61 -22.31
CA GLU A 82 -43.85 7.87 -21.52
C GLU A 82 -43.12 7.94 -20.17
N LYS A 83 -42.32 6.94 -19.77
CA LYS A 83 -41.43 7.06 -18.59
C LYS A 83 -39.98 6.73 -18.92
N SER A 84 -39.08 7.68 -18.66
CA SER A 84 -37.64 7.42 -18.59
C SER A 84 -37.35 6.57 -17.35
N CYS A 85 -36.75 5.40 -17.55
CA CYS A 85 -36.27 4.57 -16.45
C CYS A 85 -34.74 4.66 -16.38
N THR A 86 -34.24 5.40 -15.40
CA THR A 86 -32.81 5.38 -15.04
C THR A 86 -32.49 4.03 -14.43
N THR A 87 -31.46 3.34 -14.91
CA THR A 87 -31.04 2.04 -14.33
C THR A 87 -29.57 2.09 -13.93
N ILE A 88 -29.19 1.28 -12.93
CA ILE A 88 -27.78 1.07 -12.56
C ILE A 88 -27.45 -0.40 -12.76
N ASN A 89 -26.31 -0.67 -13.38
CA ASN A 89 -25.65 -1.96 -13.30
C ASN A 89 -24.69 -1.94 -12.09
N PRO A 90 -24.94 -2.74 -11.04
CA PRO A 90 -24.04 -2.82 -9.87
C PRO A 90 -22.57 -3.11 -10.19
N GLN A 91 -22.30 -3.72 -11.36
CA GLN A 91 -20.95 -3.97 -11.82
C GLN A 91 -20.19 -2.68 -12.17
N ASP A 92 -20.89 -1.63 -12.61
CA ASP A 92 -20.28 -0.35 -12.95
C ASP A 92 -19.69 0.33 -11.70
N LEU A 93 -20.36 0.17 -10.55
CA LEU A 93 -19.83 0.63 -9.26
C LEU A 93 -18.55 -0.09 -8.89
N MET A 94 -18.46 -1.40 -9.14
CA MET A 94 -17.24 -2.17 -8.88
C MET A 94 -16.09 -1.71 -9.78
N ILE A 95 -16.36 -1.45 -11.06
CA ILE A 95 -15.36 -0.93 -12.02
C ILE A 95 -14.86 0.45 -11.59
N ALA A 96 -15.77 1.31 -11.13
CA ALA A 96 -15.42 2.64 -10.64
C ALA A 96 -14.51 2.58 -9.40
N LEU A 97 -14.83 1.69 -8.46
CA LEU A 97 -14.01 1.46 -7.25
C LEU A 97 -12.66 0.82 -7.59
N ASP A 98 -12.60 -0.11 -8.55
CA ASP A 98 -11.34 -0.68 -9.05
C ASP A 98 -10.45 0.37 -9.72
N SER A 99 -11.07 1.36 -10.38
CA SER A 99 -10.34 2.48 -10.98
C SER A 99 -9.75 3.40 -9.91
N TYR A 100 -10.52 3.71 -8.86
CA TYR A 100 -10.01 4.42 -7.69
C TYR A 100 -8.90 3.64 -6.97
N GLU A 101 -9.03 2.32 -6.83
CA GLU A 101 -8.04 1.44 -6.20
C GLU A 101 -6.66 1.60 -6.82
N LYS A 102 -6.59 1.62 -8.16
CA LYS A 102 -5.34 1.78 -8.90
C LYS A 102 -4.67 3.12 -8.56
N GLU A 103 -5.43 4.21 -8.54
CA GLU A 103 -4.90 5.53 -8.16
C GLU A 103 -4.43 5.56 -6.71
N LEU A 104 -5.21 4.97 -5.80
CA LEU A 104 -4.87 4.90 -4.38
C LEU A 104 -3.57 4.13 -4.14
N LEU A 105 -3.40 2.98 -4.81
CA LEU A 105 -2.20 2.16 -4.67
C LEU A 105 -0.96 2.85 -5.27
N LEU A 106 -1.12 3.56 -6.39
CA LEU A 106 -0.04 4.37 -6.96
C LEU A 106 0.41 5.47 -6.00
N GLU A 107 -0.54 6.19 -5.40
CA GLU A 107 -0.23 7.26 -4.46
C GLU A 107 0.44 6.72 -3.18
N ARG A 108 -0.06 5.61 -2.65
CA ARG A 108 0.57 4.92 -1.51
C ARG A 108 2.00 4.46 -1.84
N GLY A 109 2.22 3.93 -3.04
CA GLY A 109 3.54 3.55 -3.51
C GLY A 109 4.50 4.74 -3.57
N ARG A 110 4.03 5.88 -4.10
CA ARG A 110 4.82 7.12 -4.15
C ARG A 110 5.25 7.59 -2.76
N VAL A 111 4.32 7.68 -1.82
CA VAL A 111 4.59 8.14 -0.45
C VAL A 111 5.58 7.20 0.24
N GLU A 112 5.43 5.89 0.06
CA GLU A 112 6.33 4.90 0.65
C GLU A 112 7.73 4.96 0.05
N ASP A 113 7.85 5.14 -1.26
CA ASP A 113 9.15 5.34 -1.92
C ASP A 113 9.85 6.62 -1.46
N GLU A 114 9.11 7.72 -1.26
CA GLU A 114 9.63 8.96 -0.69
C GLU A 114 10.12 8.77 0.74
N ARG A 115 9.33 8.07 1.57
CA ARG A 115 9.72 7.73 2.95
C ARG A 115 10.99 6.88 2.98
N ARG A 116 11.07 5.84 2.14
CA ARG A 116 12.25 4.97 2.05
C ARG A 116 13.50 5.74 1.65
N LYS A 117 13.40 6.63 0.64
CA LYS A 117 14.52 7.47 0.21
C LYS A 117 15.00 8.40 1.33
N GLU A 118 14.08 8.96 2.11
CA GLU A 118 14.43 9.81 3.25
C GLU A 118 15.12 9.01 4.35
N GLU A 119 14.63 7.81 4.66
CA GLU A 119 15.24 6.92 5.64
C GLU A 119 16.65 6.47 5.23
N GLU A 120 16.83 6.11 3.96
CA GLU A 120 18.14 5.78 3.39
C GLU A 120 19.10 6.98 3.47
N ARG A 121 18.60 8.19 3.17
CA ARG A 121 19.39 9.43 3.29
C ARG A 121 19.84 9.69 4.73
N LEU A 122 18.92 9.57 5.69
CA LEU A 122 19.23 9.76 7.11
C LEU A 122 20.23 8.71 7.61
N LYS A 123 20.05 7.46 7.20
CA LYS A 123 20.97 6.37 7.53
C LYS A 123 22.36 6.59 6.94
N ALA A 124 22.45 7.07 5.69
CA ALA A 124 23.73 7.40 5.07
C ALA A 124 24.44 8.56 5.80
N ILE A 125 23.70 9.57 6.27
CA ILE A 125 24.25 10.67 7.07
C ILE A 125 24.76 10.15 8.43
N GLU A 126 24.02 9.26 9.08
CA GLU A 126 24.42 8.65 10.34
C GLU A 126 25.65 7.75 10.17
N ASP A 127 25.69 6.94 9.12
CA ASP A 127 26.84 6.10 8.79
C ASP A 127 28.08 6.94 8.43
N ALA A 128 27.91 8.10 7.79
CA ALA A 128 29.01 9.03 7.52
C ALA A 128 29.56 9.69 8.79
N LYS A 129 28.77 9.79 9.87
CA LYS A 129 29.23 10.32 11.18
C LYS A 129 29.96 9.28 12.01
N LYS A 130 29.87 7.99 11.67
CA LYS A 130 30.61 6.94 12.38
C LYS A 130 32.11 7.19 12.20
N PRO A 131 32.92 7.10 13.26
CA PRO A 131 34.37 7.15 13.11
C PRO A 131 34.80 6.03 12.16
N HIS A 132 35.62 6.35 11.17
CA HIS A 132 36.17 5.40 10.19
C HIS A 132 37.70 5.34 10.29
N GLY A 133 38.29 4.25 9.80
CA GLY A 133 39.74 4.08 9.73
C GLY A 133 40.45 4.15 11.09
N ILE A 134 41.48 4.98 11.20
CA ILE A 134 42.36 5.06 12.39
C ILE A 134 41.59 5.53 13.63
N GLU A 135 40.58 6.39 13.48
CA GLU A 135 39.79 6.88 14.61
C GLU A 135 38.83 5.81 15.15
N ALA A 136 38.22 5.03 14.26
CA ALA A 136 37.44 3.84 14.62
C ALA A 136 38.31 2.82 15.38
N TRP A 137 39.53 2.60 14.89
CA TRP A 137 40.51 1.72 15.50
C TRP A 137 40.90 2.16 16.92
N ARG A 138 41.25 3.45 17.10
CA ARG A 138 41.57 4.02 18.41
C ARG A 138 40.40 3.89 19.39
N ASN A 139 39.17 4.11 18.93
CA ASN A 139 37.97 3.95 19.76
C ASN A 139 37.72 2.48 20.16
N TYR A 140 37.92 1.54 19.23
CA TYR A 140 37.85 0.10 19.51
C TYR A 140 38.86 -0.31 20.58
N CYS A 141 40.14 0.03 20.39
CA CYS A 141 41.21 -0.28 21.34
C CYS A 141 40.90 0.29 22.73
N LYS A 142 40.47 1.55 22.80
CA LYS A 142 40.07 2.20 24.05
C LYS A 142 38.92 1.47 24.76
N SER A 143 37.90 1.02 24.02
CA SER A 143 36.76 0.27 24.57
C SER A 143 37.12 -1.12 25.12
N LYS A 144 38.24 -1.69 24.66
CA LYS A 144 38.75 -3.00 25.04
C LYS A 144 39.93 -2.94 26.01
N GLY A 145 40.35 -1.74 26.43
CA GLY A 145 41.53 -1.55 27.28
C GLY A 145 42.84 -1.91 26.58
N LEU A 146 42.88 -1.84 25.24
CA LEU A 146 44.04 -2.14 24.40
C LEU A 146 44.75 -0.85 24.01
N ASP A 147 46.07 -0.90 23.85
CA ASP A 147 46.85 0.22 23.34
C ASP A 147 46.83 0.24 21.80
N PRO A 148 46.28 1.30 21.17
CA PRO A 148 46.14 1.36 19.71
C PRO A 148 47.45 1.43 18.94
N ASP A 149 48.56 1.83 19.58
CA ASP A 149 49.86 1.99 18.92
C ASP A 149 50.71 0.69 18.98
N THR A 150 50.35 -0.26 19.86
CA THR A 150 51.05 -1.56 20.02
C THR A 150 50.18 -2.79 19.70
N HIS A 151 48.87 -2.67 19.83
CA HIS A 151 47.95 -3.73 19.46
C HIS A 151 47.80 -3.78 17.94
N THR A 152 47.85 -4.98 17.37
CA THR A 152 47.57 -5.23 15.94
C THR A 152 46.42 -6.20 15.83
N LEU A 153 45.52 -5.97 14.87
CA LEU A 153 44.47 -6.95 14.57
C LEU A 153 45.12 -8.29 14.22
N PRO A 154 44.56 -9.42 14.70
CA PRO A 154 44.96 -10.73 14.19
C PRO A 154 44.87 -10.70 12.67
N SER A 155 45.93 -11.10 11.97
CA SER A 155 45.89 -11.20 10.52
C SER A 155 44.81 -12.19 10.14
N VAL A 156 43.68 -11.69 9.63
CA VAL A 156 42.63 -12.57 9.13
C VAL A 156 43.13 -13.07 7.76
N SER A 157 43.39 -14.37 7.66
CA SER A 157 43.70 -14.98 6.37
C SER A 157 42.49 -14.78 5.46
N LEU A 158 42.70 -14.15 4.29
CA LEU A 158 41.66 -14.02 3.25
C LEU A 158 41.04 -15.37 2.88
N HIS A 159 41.80 -16.46 3.06
CA HIS A 159 41.32 -17.82 2.81
C HIS A 159 40.21 -18.25 3.78
N ASP A 160 40.29 -17.82 5.03
CA ASP A 160 39.30 -18.16 6.08
C ASP A 160 38.02 -17.34 5.91
N VAL A 161 38.15 -16.06 5.53
CA VAL A 161 37.00 -15.18 5.24
C VAL A 161 36.19 -15.67 4.04
N ASN A 162 36.85 -16.11 2.97
CA ASN A 162 36.16 -16.68 1.79
C ASN A 162 35.43 -18.00 2.10
N LYS A 163 35.95 -18.76 3.07
CA LYS A 163 35.36 -20.03 3.51
C LYS A 163 34.11 -19.80 4.37
N GLU A 164 34.11 -18.78 5.24
CA GLU A 164 32.95 -18.40 6.05
C GLU A 164 31.86 -17.67 5.26
N LEU A 165 32.24 -16.86 4.25
CA LEU A 165 31.28 -16.16 3.39
C LEU A 165 30.68 -17.05 2.28
N ASN A 166 31.10 -18.31 2.19
CA ASN A 166 30.67 -19.30 1.19
C ASN A 166 30.64 -18.74 -0.25
N ILE A 167 31.57 -17.82 -0.56
CA ILE A 167 31.78 -17.34 -1.92
C ILE A 167 32.57 -18.45 -2.62
N GLN A 168 31.86 -19.48 -3.07
CA GLN A 168 32.38 -20.32 -4.14
C GLN A 168 32.48 -19.41 -5.35
N ASN A 169 33.70 -19.07 -5.76
CA ASN A 169 33.97 -18.69 -7.13
C ASN A 169 34.04 -19.99 -7.95
N PRO A 170 33.10 -20.28 -8.87
CA PRO A 170 33.40 -21.11 -10.02
C PRO A 170 33.42 -20.18 -11.24
N GLY A 171 34.62 -19.83 -11.68
CA GLY A 171 34.82 -19.02 -12.87
C GLY A 171 36.29 -18.96 -13.23
N SER A 172 36.89 -20.14 -13.43
CA SER A 172 38.20 -20.25 -14.10
C SER A 172 38.04 -19.66 -15.50
N MET A 173 38.70 -18.53 -15.74
CA MET A 173 38.72 -17.82 -17.01
C MET A 173 39.80 -18.45 -17.91
N ASP A 174 39.60 -19.71 -18.29
CA ASP A 174 40.55 -20.47 -19.14
C ASP A 174 39.93 -21.02 -20.44
N ASP A 175 38.74 -20.57 -20.83
CA ASP A 175 38.15 -20.88 -22.14
C ASP A 175 37.94 -19.61 -22.97
N LEU A 176 39.04 -19.01 -23.43
CA LEU A 176 39.07 -18.14 -24.61
C LEU A 176 40.31 -18.47 -25.44
N ARG A 177 40.19 -19.54 -26.23
CA ARG A 177 40.95 -19.76 -27.47
C ARG A 177 40.03 -20.31 -28.55
#